data_AF-A0A1H0HT95-F1
#
_entry.id   AF-A0A1H0HT95-F1
#
_cell.length_a   1.000
_cell.length_b   1.000
_cell.length_c   1.000
_cell.angle_alpha   90.00
_cell.angle_beta   90.00
_cell.angle_gamma   90.00
#
_symmetry.space_group_name_H-M   'P 1'
#
loop_
_entity.id
_entity.type
_entity.pdbx_description
1 polymer ?
#
loop_
_entity_poly.entity_id
_entity_poly.type
_entity_poly.pdbx_seq_one_letter_code
_entity_poly.pdbx_strand_id
1 'polypeptide(L)'
;MPAPALAGGQVSWTYAPSSREASGLLDAGLRLYALSHDLRDGTIRQRGRNNSAGLAQRGQGNLGLVEQRGDGHAATLAQRGDRNAYGLFQFGRGAEDHVVQNGGGSGATVSYGW
;
A
#
# COMPACT_ATOMS: atom_id res chain seq x y z
N MET A 1 8.27 -23.17 -11.24
CA MET A 1 8.00 -22.07 -10.30
C MET A 1 6.70 -22.38 -9.58
N PRO A 2 6.65 -22.49 -8.25
CA PRO A 2 5.42 -22.82 -7.55
C PRO A 2 4.49 -21.60 -7.57
N ALA A 3 3.23 -21.81 -7.92
CA ALA A 3 2.18 -20.79 -7.84
C ALA A 3 1.84 -20.52 -6.36
N PRO A 4 1.54 -19.27 -5.97
CA PRO A 4 0.99 -19.01 -4.65
C PRO A 4 -0.40 -19.63 -4.55
N ALA A 5 -0.69 -20.26 -3.41
CA ALA A 5 -1.99 -20.86 -3.13
C ALA A 5 -3.09 -19.79 -3.03
N LEU A 6 -4.16 -19.95 -3.80
CA LEU A 6 -5.36 -19.12 -3.73
C LEU A 6 -6.29 -19.67 -2.65
N ALA A 7 -6.29 -19.03 -1.48
CA ALA A 7 -7.40 -19.07 -0.55
C ALA A 7 -8.26 -17.81 -0.82
N GLY A 8 -9.43 -17.99 -1.47
CA GLY A 8 -10.30 -16.87 -1.87
C GLY A 8 -9.84 -16.17 -3.15
N GLY A 9 -10.78 -15.78 -4.01
CA GLY A 9 -10.44 -15.07 -5.24
C GLY A 9 -10.01 -13.64 -4.93
N GLN A 10 -8.87 -13.20 -5.45
CA GLN A 10 -8.47 -11.80 -5.42
C GLN A 10 -7.91 -11.33 -6.75
N VAL A 11 -8.07 -10.04 -7.03
CA VAL A 11 -7.41 -9.33 -8.11
C VAL A 11 -6.62 -8.16 -7.54
N SER A 12 -5.39 -7.97 -8.04
CA SER A 12 -4.50 -6.91 -7.58
C SER A 12 -3.92 -6.16 -8.78
N TRP A 13 -3.92 -4.83 -8.69
CA TRP A 13 -3.31 -3.94 -9.65
C TRP A 13 -2.26 -3.09 -8.96
N THR A 14 -1.02 -3.18 -9.41
CA THR A 14 0.08 -2.36 -8.92
C THR A 14 0.49 -1.34 -9.98
N TYR A 15 0.50 -0.08 -9.57
CA TYR A 15 0.99 1.04 -10.35
C TYR A 15 2.27 1.58 -9.69
N ALA A 16 3.41 1.26 -10.28
CA ALA A 16 4.73 1.72 -9.84
C ALA A 16 5.47 2.35 -11.03
N PRO A 17 5.30 3.66 -11.27
CA PRO A 17 5.94 4.33 -12.40
C PRO A 17 7.47 4.36 -12.25
N SER A 18 8.18 4.08 -13.35
CA SER A 18 9.65 4.14 -13.41
C SER A 18 10.20 5.50 -13.88
N SER A 19 9.37 6.35 -14.50
CA SER A 19 9.77 7.70 -14.88
C SER A 19 9.73 8.64 -13.69
N ARG A 20 10.74 9.52 -13.57
CA ARG A 20 10.83 10.49 -12.46
C ARG A 20 9.62 11.41 -12.39
N GLU A 21 9.06 11.80 -13.53
CA GLU A 21 7.87 12.67 -13.60
C GLU A 21 6.63 11.97 -13.07
N ALA A 22 6.33 10.75 -13.54
CA ALA A 22 5.15 10.02 -13.07
C ALA A 22 5.29 9.58 -11.61
N SER A 23 6.51 9.21 -11.17
CA SER A 23 6.79 8.95 -9.76
C SER A 23 6.59 10.22 -8.91
N GLY A 24 7.05 11.38 -9.39
CA GLY A 24 6.84 12.66 -8.69
C GLY A 24 5.37 13.05 -8.57
N LEU A 25 4.58 12.86 -9.63
CA LEU A 25 3.14 13.10 -9.61
C LEU A 25 2.42 12.15 -8.65
N LEU A 26 2.79 10.88 -8.63
CA LEU A 26 2.21 9.91 -7.70
C LEU A 26 2.60 10.21 -6.24
N ASP A 27 3.86 10.55 -5.96
CA ASP A 27 4.31 10.98 -4.63
C ASP A 27 3.54 12.22 -4.18
N ALA A 28 3.45 13.24 -5.02
CA ALA A 28 2.69 14.45 -4.74
C ALA A 28 1.21 14.13 -4.47
N GLY A 29 0.58 13.29 -5.29
CA GLY A 29 -0.80 12.86 -5.10
C GLY A 29 -1.02 12.13 -3.78
N LEU A 30 -0.13 11.20 -3.42
CA LEU A 30 -0.20 10.48 -2.15
C LEU A 30 0.01 11.41 -0.95
N ARG A 31 0.94 12.37 -1.05
CA ARG A 31 1.16 13.38 0.01
C ARG A 31 -0.01 14.33 0.15
N LEU A 32 -0.61 14.77 -0.94
CA LEU A 32 -1.82 15.60 -0.91
C LEU A 32 -3.00 14.84 -0.31
N TYR A 33 -3.17 13.57 -0.67
CA TYR A 33 -4.16 12.69 -0.06
C TYR A 33 -3.91 12.52 1.44
N ALA A 34 -2.65 12.31 1.84
CA ALA A 34 -2.28 12.23 3.24
C ALA A 34 -2.63 13.52 3.97
N LEU A 35 -2.27 14.68 3.43
CA LEU A 35 -2.60 15.99 4.00
C LEU A 35 -4.11 16.24 4.09
N SER A 36 -4.90 15.89 3.07
CA SER A 36 -6.36 16.08 3.09
C SER A 36 -7.06 15.15 4.08
N HIS A 37 -6.39 14.08 4.51
CA HIS A 37 -6.89 13.12 5.49
C HIS A 37 -6.15 13.16 6.83
N ASP A 38 -5.29 14.17 7.07
CA ASP A 38 -4.46 14.33 8.28
C ASP A 38 -3.55 13.13 8.60
N LEU A 39 -3.07 12.43 7.56
CA LEU A 39 -2.16 11.30 7.65
C LEU A 39 -0.70 11.78 7.58
N ARG A 40 0.18 11.18 8.39
CA ARG A 40 1.61 11.54 8.44
C ARG A 40 2.49 10.31 8.52
N ASP A 41 3.62 10.34 7.82
CA ASP A 41 4.69 9.33 7.73
C ASP A 41 4.21 7.93 7.35
N GLY A 42 3.49 7.28 8.24
CA GLY A 42 2.89 5.98 8.03
C GLY A 42 1.50 5.91 8.63
N THR A 43 0.52 5.51 7.85
CA THR A 43 -0.86 5.36 8.33
C THR A 43 -1.48 4.08 7.81
N ILE A 44 -2.13 3.37 8.73
CA ILE A 44 -2.97 2.21 8.46
C ILE A 44 -4.42 2.57 8.85
N ARG A 45 -5.35 2.38 7.93
CA ARG A 45 -6.79 2.56 8.13
C ARG A 45 -7.50 1.26 7.81
N GLN A 46 -8.12 0.66 8.82
CA GLN A 46 -8.88 -0.58 8.66
C GLN A 46 -10.36 -0.30 8.92
N ARG A 47 -11.22 -0.65 7.96
CA ARG A 47 -12.67 -0.46 8.01
C ARG A 47 -13.37 -1.78 7.71
N GLY A 48 -13.80 -2.47 8.77
CA GLY A 48 -14.48 -3.78 8.69
C GLY A 48 -13.98 -4.71 9.78
N ARG A 49 -14.12 -6.04 9.61
CA ARG A 49 -13.79 -7.02 10.66
C ARG A 49 -12.64 -7.93 10.25
N ASN A 50 -11.87 -8.41 11.24
CA ASN A 50 -10.79 -9.39 11.03
C ASN A 50 -9.71 -8.96 10.03
N ASN A 51 -9.47 -7.66 9.89
CA ASN A 51 -8.40 -7.14 9.06
C ASN A 51 -7.09 -7.07 9.86
N SER A 52 -5.96 -7.38 9.23
CA SER A 52 -4.61 -7.26 9.77
C SER A 52 -3.76 -6.43 8.82
N ALA A 53 -3.05 -5.43 9.34
CA ALA A 53 -2.14 -4.62 8.54
C ALA A 53 -0.89 -4.26 9.32
N GLY A 54 0.26 -4.29 8.65
CA GLY A 54 1.55 -3.87 9.16
C GLY A 54 2.20 -2.84 8.23
N LEU A 55 2.81 -1.82 8.82
CA LEU A 55 3.61 -0.81 8.11
C LEU A 55 4.94 -0.66 8.81
N ALA A 56 6.03 -0.92 8.08
CA ALA A 56 7.39 -0.79 8.56
C ALA A 56 8.16 0.16 7.63
N GLN A 57 8.63 1.28 8.17
CA GLN A 57 9.41 2.26 7.41
C GLN A 57 10.80 2.40 8.02
N ARG A 58 11.84 2.31 7.18
CA ARG A 58 13.23 2.55 7.57
C ARG A 58 13.84 3.60 6.64
N GLY A 59 14.19 4.76 7.21
CA GLY A 59 14.71 5.93 6.51
C GLY A 59 13.87 7.19 6.84
N GLN A 60 14.16 8.30 6.17
CA GLN A 60 13.51 9.59 6.41
C GLN A 60 12.57 10.02 5.27
N GLY A 61 11.48 10.70 5.61
CA GLY A 61 10.55 11.31 4.63
C GLY A 61 9.70 10.31 3.84
N ASN A 62 9.59 9.07 4.34
CA ASN A 62 8.74 8.04 3.75
C ASN A 62 7.26 8.32 4.04
N LEU A 63 6.42 8.04 3.06
CA LEU A 63 4.97 8.06 3.15
C LEU A 63 4.43 6.66 2.85
N GLY A 64 3.81 6.03 3.84
CA GLY A 64 3.19 4.73 3.72
C GLY A 64 1.70 4.83 4.07
N LEU A 65 0.83 4.45 3.14
CA LEU A 65 -0.61 4.48 3.32
C LEU A 65 -1.13 3.07 3.11
N VAL A 66 -1.83 2.52 4.09
CA VAL A 66 -2.54 1.24 3.97
C VAL A 66 -4.01 1.48 4.30
N GLU A 67 -4.92 1.26 3.37
CA GLU A 67 -6.36 1.28 3.63
C GLU A 67 -6.96 -0.09 3.32
N GLN A 68 -7.59 -0.71 4.31
CA GLN A 68 -8.33 -1.97 4.16
C GLN A 68 -9.80 -1.70 4.42
N ARG A 69 -10.68 -2.08 3.48
CA ARG A 69 -12.12 -1.89 3.60
C ARG A 69 -12.87 -3.17 3.23
N GLY A 70 -13.36 -3.87 4.23
CA GLY A 70 -13.93 -5.21 4.06
C GLY A 70 -13.60 -6.14 5.21
N ASP A 71 -13.71 -7.45 4.99
CA ASP A 71 -13.50 -8.45 6.04
C ASP A 71 -12.35 -9.41 5.71
N GLY A 72 -11.50 -9.71 6.69
CA GLY A 72 -10.47 -10.74 6.58
C GLY A 72 -9.24 -10.35 5.74
N HIS A 73 -8.95 -9.06 5.58
CA HIS A 73 -7.80 -8.59 4.81
C HIS A 73 -6.48 -8.74 5.56
N ALA A 74 -5.39 -8.99 4.84
CA ALA A 74 -4.03 -8.99 5.37
C ALA A 74 -3.12 -8.11 4.50
N ALA A 75 -2.45 -7.13 5.10
CA ALA A 75 -1.53 -6.24 4.39
C ALA A 75 -0.20 -6.11 5.13
N THR A 76 0.91 -6.12 4.40
CA THR A 76 2.18 -5.65 4.92
C THR A 76 2.83 -4.71 3.93
N LEU A 77 3.21 -3.52 4.39
CA LEU A 77 3.98 -2.55 3.63
C LEU A 77 5.31 -2.30 4.32
N ALA A 78 6.42 -2.61 3.65
CA ALA A 78 7.77 -2.36 4.14
C ALA A 78 8.50 -1.39 3.21
N GLN A 79 8.89 -0.21 3.70
CA GLN A 79 9.65 0.79 2.96
C GLN A 79 11.07 0.90 3.51
N ARG A 80 12.07 0.78 2.65
CA ARG A 80 13.49 0.92 2.98
C ARG A 80 14.14 1.97 2.10
N GLY A 81 14.78 2.96 2.71
CA GLY A 81 15.38 4.11 2.03
C GLY A 81 14.65 5.41 2.39
N ASP A 82 15.02 6.50 1.73
CA ASP A 82 14.48 7.83 2.00
C ASP A 82 13.50 8.27 0.91
N ARG A 83 12.50 9.07 1.30
CA ARG A 83 11.50 9.67 0.39
C ARG A 83 10.72 8.65 -0.46
N ASN A 84 10.42 7.50 0.11
CA ASN A 84 9.49 6.55 -0.50
C ASN A 84 8.05 7.00 -0.35
N ALA A 85 7.21 6.79 -1.36
CA ALA A 85 5.75 6.94 -1.22
C ALA A 85 5.06 5.67 -1.70
N TYR A 86 4.20 5.08 -0.86
CA TYR A 86 3.41 3.92 -1.26
C TYR A 86 1.99 3.97 -0.70
N GLY A 87 1.00 3.69 -1.55
CA GLY A 87 -0.40 3.50 -1.16
C GLY A 87 -0.89 2.08 -1.44
N LEU A 88 -1.27 1.34 -0.41
CA LEU A 88 -1.87 0.01 -0.51
C LEU A 88 -3.35 0.08 -0.13
N PHE A 89 -4.23 -0.29 -1.05
CA PHE A 89 -5.67 -0.21 -0.87
C PHE A 89 -6.30 -1.59 -1.11
N GLN A 90 -6.91 -2.16 -0.08
CA GLN A 90 -7.55 -3.47 -0.14
C GLN A 90 -9.06 -3.34 0.09
N PHE A 91 -9.84 -4.01 -0.76
CA PHE A 91 -11.29 -3.97 -0.73
C PHE A 91 -11.91 -5.37 -0.78
N GLY A 92 -13.13 -5.53 -0.26
CA GLY A 92 -13.93 -6.76 -0.41
C GLY A 92 -13.74 -7.76 0.73
N ARG A 93 -13.31 -8.99 0.43
CA ARG A 93 -13.06 -10.03 1.44
C ARG A 93 -11.77 -10.80 1.16
N GLY A 94 -11.01 -11.10 2.21
CA GLY A 94 -9.88 -12.03 2.13
C GLY A 94 -8.69 -11.56 1.29
N ALA A 95 -8.61 -10.29 0.91
CA ALA A 95 -7.46 -9.80 0.13
C ALA A 95 -6.16 -9.80 0.96
N GLU A 96 -5.09 -10.35 0.40
CA GLU A 96 -3.76 -10.44 1.00
C GLU A 96 -2.72 -9.80 0.08
N ASP A 97 -1.98 -8.81 0.60
CA ASP A 97 -0.93 -8.10 -0.12
C ASP A 97 0.33 -7.92 0.75
N HIS A 98 1.48 -8.19 0.12
CA HIS A 98 2.79 -7.94 0.70
C HIS A 98 3.61 -7.06 -0.24
N VAL A 99 3.87 -5.83 0.18
CA VAL A 99 4.62 -4.85 -0.59
C VAL A 99 5.92 -4.53 0.11
N VAL A 100 7.02 -4.61 -0.64
CA VAL A 100 8.34 -4.14 -0.21
C VAL A 100 8.84 -3.11 -1.21
N GLN A 101 9.00 -1.86 -0.76
CA GLN A 101 9.56 -0.78 -1.55
C GLN A 101 10.98 -0.48 -1.07
N ASN A 102 11.96 -0.68 -1.95
CA ASN A 102 13.35 -0.34 -1.70
C ASN A 102 13.74 0.85 -2.60
N GLY A 103 14.24 1.95 -2.03
CA GLY A 103 14.74 3.10 -2.79
C GLY A 103 14.10 4.43 -2.37
N GLY A 104 13.81 5.30 -3.35
CA GLY A 104 13.12 6.58 -3.17
C GLY A 104 12.07 6.77 -4.27
N GLY A 105 11.26 5.74 -4.48
CA GLY A 105 10.26 5.68 -5.54
C GLY A 105 8.83 5.86 -5.03
N SER A 106 7.88 5.89 -5.96
CA SER A 106 6.46 6.02 -5.67
C SER A 106 5.70 4.83 -6.23
N GLY A 107 4.71 4.31 -5.50
CA GLY A 107 3.87 3.23 -5.98
C GLY A 107 2.49 3.20 -5.33
N ALA A 108 1.55 2.52 -5.96
CA ALA A 108 0.27 2.22 -5.35
C ALA A 108 -0.21 0.83 -5.79
N THR A 109 -0.80 0.09 -4.87
CA THR A 109 -1.45 -1.19 -5.15
C THR A 109 -2.90 -1.11 -4.73
N VAL A 110 -3.79 -1.57 -5.60
CA VAL A 110 -5.22 -1.72 -5.32
C VAL A 110 -5.59 -3.18 -5.50
N SER A 111 -6.12 -3.79 -4.45
CA SER A 111 -6.54 -5.19 -4.45
C SER A 111 -8.01 -5.30 -4.05
N TYR A 112 -8.70 -6.26 -4.67
CA TYR A 112 -10.09 -6.57 -4.42
C TYR A 112 -10.27 -8.09 -4.30
N GLY A 113 -10.82 -8.55 -3.18
CA GLY A 113 -11.13 -9.97 -2.95
C GLY A 113 -12.64 -10.22 -2.79
N TRP A 114 -13.11 -11.44 -3.07
CA TRP A 114 -14.52 -11.84 -2.95
C TRP A 114 -14.72 -13.21 -2.30
#